data_AF-A0A5N6TTB2-F1
#
_entry.id   AF-A0A5N6TTB2-F1
#
_cell.length_a   1.000
_cell.length_b   1.000
_cell.length_c   1.000
_cell.angle_alpha   90.00
_cell.angle_beta   90.00
_cell.angle_gamma   90.00
#
_symmetry.space_group_name_H-M   'P 1'
#
loop_
_entity.id
_entity.type
_entity.pdbx_description
1 polymer ?
#
loop_
_entity_poly.entity_id
_entity_poly.type
_entity_poly.pdbx_seq_one_letter_code
_entity_poly.pdbx_strand_id
1 'polypeptide(L)'
;MEAQPQYWEKHTKVDTQKITGPSDGSSLLVAKIEIWAFDDWEYGHIGGIEVTYHNGESSGVIGSKYHKSHALELKKGEVITSWIVNWAIEGKEWRLIHIKTSNGQELKAGVGSKHAADWFSGSGLLRGVDVDVWDDPTDSNEDRWAVVRPVFIDDVARITRNLEIAKMPSTDSIHLVGFDSAQTDNRGSDTEEIKTITREKTTTNSTEFTDSWTEEVSVTSSTSFKFLAVEETIDVGFTASHESMNGHSWAQEIKLTWQDQVTVPAHKWYQMDMTYYEANVSVNYDDYTVLTLKDGSKVEWKEGSTYADVVTSNISKITIYEVEDDGKKKTKLGERLGNTK
;
A
#
# COMPACT_ATOMS: atom_id res chain seq x y z
N MET A 1 38.39 -39.70 11.42
CA MET A 1 37.13 -40.29 11.90
C MET A 1 36.17 -40.26 10.74
N GLU A 2 35.96 -41.42 10.12
CA GLU A 2 34.89 -41.63 9.13
C GLU A 2 33.57 -41.67 9.90
N ALA A 3 32.60 -40.86 9.47
CA ALA A 3 31.24 -40.97 9.98
C ALA A 3 30.72 -42.38 9.66
N GLN A 4 30.14 -43.07 10.66
CA GLN A 4 29.67 -44.43 10.43
C GLN A 4 28.56 -44.45 9.38
N PRO A 5 28.68 -45.26 8.30
CA PRO A 5 27.69 -45.34 7.23
C PRO A 5 26.28 -45.81 7.66
N GLN A 6 26.10 -46.28 8.90
CA GLN A 6 24.88 -46.99 9.31
C GLN A 6 23.81 -46.10 9.96
N TYR A 7 24.12 -44.88 10.37
CA TYR A 7 23.17 -44.03 11.10
C TYR A 7 22.11 -43.40 10.16
N TRP A 8 22.51 -43.05 8.93
CA TRP A 8 21.66 -42.32 7.99
C TRP A 8 20.81 -43.22 7.08
N GLU A 9 21.16 -44.50 6.87
CA GLU A 9 20.36 -45.44 6.08
C GLU A 9 18.98 -45.71 6.70
N LYS A 10 18.80 -45.37 7.98
CA LYS A 10 17.54 -45.53 8.71
C LYS A 10 16.56 -44.38 8.50
N HIS A 11 17.03 -43.19 8.13
CA HIS A 11 16.19 -42.00 8.09
C HIS A 11 15.38 -41.95 6.80
N THR A 12 14.06 -41.84 6.94
CA THR A 12 13.14 -41.70 5.81
C THR A 12 12.55 -40.30 5.77
N LYS A 13 12.43 -39.74 4.56
CA LYS A 13 11.75 -38.47 4.36
C LYS A 13 10.26 -38.67 4.65
N VAL A 14 9.75 -37.94 5.64
CA VAL A 14 8.36 -38.07 6.10
C VAL A 14 7.48 -36.91 5.70
N ASP A 15 8.06 -35.75 5.39
CA ASP A 15 7.31 -34.56 5.01
C ASP A 15 8.11 -33.63 4.09
N THR A 16 7.38 -32.89 3.25
CA THR A 16 7.89 -31.75 2.48
C THR A 16 6.85 -30.65 2.54
N GLN A 17 7.25 -29.50 3.07
CA GLN A 17 6.39 -28.34 3.18
C GLN A 17 7.05 -27.13 2.54
N LYS A 18 6.29 -26.45 1.69
CA LYS A 18 6.67 -25.16 1.10
C LYS A 18 5.85 -24.07 1.77
N ILE A 19 6.52 -23.18 2.50
CA ILE A 19 5.87 -22.02 3.13
C ILE A 19 6.30 -20.77 2.38
N THR A 20 5.38 -20.17 1.64
CA THR A 20 5.63 -18.92 0.88
C THR A 20 4.49 -17.94 1.09
N GLY A 21 4.36 -17.45 2.31
CA GLY A 21 3.41 -16.40 2.71
C GLY A 21 1.99 -16.90 3.04
N PRO A 22 1.18 -16.05 3.69
CA PRO A 22 -0.23 -16.27 3.98
C PRO A 22 -1.06 -16.65 2.74
N SER A 23 -2.07 -17.51 2.93
CA SER A 23 -3.02 -17.85 1.85
C SER A 23 -4.02 -16.73 1.53
N ASP A 24 -4.16 -15.76 2.43
CA ASP A 24 -5.14 -14.67 2.34
C ASP A 24 -4.61 -13.42 1.61
N GLY A 25 -3.34 -13.43 1.18
CA GLY A 25 -2.70 -12.31 0.48
C GLY A 25 -2.25 -11.15 1.39
N SER A 26 -2.30 -11.31 2.70
CA SER A 26 -1.68 -10.38 3.66
C SER A 26 -0.16 -10.59 3.72
N SER A 27 0.58 -9.65 4.35
CA SER A 27 2.04 -9.48 4.25
C SER A 27 2.84 -10.78 4.01
N LEU A 28 3.54 -10.84 2.88
CA LEU A 28 4.33 -12.01 2.45
C LEU A 28 5.75 -12.04 3.04
N LEU A 29 6.11 -11.03 3.83
CA LEU A 29 7.46 -10.85 4.36
C LEU A 29 7.61 -11.45 5.76
N VAL A 30 8.71 -12.18 5.96
CA VAL A 30 9.03 -12.81 7.24
C VAL A 30 9.45 -11.77 8.26
N ALA A 31 8.81 -11.77 9.42
CA ALA A 31 9.12 -10.95 10.60
C ALA A 31 9.99 -11.70 11.62
N LYS A 32 9.87 -13.01 11.70
CA LYS A 32 10.66 -13.84 12.62
C LYS A 32 11.00 -15.18 12.00
N ILE A 33 12.24 -15.61 12.21
CA ILE A 33 12.70 -16.97 11.93
C ILE A 33 13.12 -17.58 13.27
N GLU A 34 12.50 -18.68 13.67
CA GLU A 34 12.91 -19.44 14.84
C GLU A 34 13.31 -20.86 14.44
N ILE A 35 14.52 -21.25 14.81
CA ILE A 35 15.15 -22.52 14.43
C ILE A 35 15.46 -23.31 15.70
N TRP A 36 14.97 -24.54 15.77
CA TRP A 36 15.33 -25.50 16.81
C TRP A 36 16.50 -26.33 16.31
N ALA A 37 17.59 -26.36 17.05
CA ALA A 37 18.80 -27.07 16.67
C ALA A 37 19.42 -27.82 17.86
N PHE A 38 19.85 -29.05 17.59
CA PHE A 38 20.67 -29.81 18.53
C PHE A 38 22.11 -29.33 18.39
N ASP A 39 22.61 -28.61 19.39
CA ASP A 39 23.92 -27.95 19.34
C ASP A 39 25.08 -28.86 19.83
N ASP A 40 25.04 -30.15 19.49
CA ASP A 40 26.13 -31.08 19.80
C ASP A 40 27.19 -31.14 18.69
N TRP A 41 28.46 -31.25 19.06
CA TRP A 41 29.55 -31.17 18.11
C TRP A 41 29.73 -32.43 17.24
N GLU A 42 29.30 -33.61 17.72
CA GLU A 42 29.33 -34.86 16.96
C GLU A 42 28.03 -35.07 16.17
N TYR A 43 26.88 -34.81 16.82
CA TYR A 43 25.55 -35.21 16.34
C TYR A 43 24.60 -34.04 16.04
N GLY A 44 25.09 -32.81 16.06
CA GLY A 44 24.23 -31.64 15.91
C GLY A 44 23.52 -31.59 14.56
N HIS A 45 22.24 -31.22 14.59
CA HIS A 45 21.37 -31.12 13.42
C HIS A 45 20.28 -30.07 13.64
N ILE A 46 19.66 -29.61 12.56
CA ILE A 46 18.48 -28.75 12.61
C ILE A 46 17.25 -29.61 12.85
N GLY A 47 16.53 -29.35 13.93
CA GLY A 47 15.36 -30.13 14.33
C GLY A 47 14.05 -29.61 13.75
N GLY A 48 13.91 -28.30 13.64
CA GLY A 48 12.69 -27.69 13.13
C GLY A 48 12.80 -26.20 12.94
N ILE A 49 11.78 -25.63 12.31
CA ILE A 49 11.68 -24.20 12.03
C ILE A 49 10.24 -23.71 12.14
N GLU A 50 10.11 -22.46 12.57
CA GLU A 50 8.88 -21.68 12.55
C GLU A 50 9.19 -20.33 11.89
N VAL A 51 8.30 -19.93 10.99
CA VAL A 51 8.36 -18.63 10.32
C VAL A 51 7.12 -17.85 10.74
N THR A 52 7.34 -16.63 11.25
CA THR A 52 6.26 -15.68 11.54
C THR A 52 6.33 -14.52 10.57
N TYR A 53 5.19 -14.13 10.02
CA TYR A 53 5.04 -13.05 9.06
C TYR A 53 4.73 -11.72 9.75
N HIS A 54 4.94 -10.60 9.06
CA HIS A 54 4.68 -9.26 9.63
C HIS A 54 3.21 -8.98 9.94
N ASN A 55 2.28 -9.76 9.38
CA ASN A 55 0.86 -9.74 9.72
C ASN A 55 0.54 -10.51 11.03
N GLY A 56 1.52 -11.18 11.65
CA GLY A 56 1.37 -12.00 12.84
C GLY A 56 1.00 -13.47 12.59
N GLU A 57 0.75 -13.88 11.34
CA GLU A 57 0.55 -15.29 11.02
C GLU A 57 1.84 -16.10 11.17
N SER A 58 1.69 -17.35 11.61
CA SER A 58 2.79 -18.29 11.77
C SER A 58 2.56 -19.53 10.92
N SER A 59 3.63 -20.09 10.37
CA SER A 59 3.61 -21.41 9.74
C SER A 59 3.28 -22.55 10.72
N GLY A 60 3.33 -22.28 12.03
CA GLY A 60 3.55 -23.31 13.02
C GLY A 60 4.95 -23.92 12.89
N VAL A 61 5.29 -24.87 13.76
CA VAL A 61 6.58 -25.56 13.65
C VAL A 61 6.49 -26.70 12.67
N ILE A 62 7.45 -26.71 11.76
CA ILE A 62 7.73 -27.83 10.86
C ILE A 62 8.98 -28.52 11.37
N GLY A 63 8.89 -29.82 11.61
CA GLY A 63 9.92 -30.61 12.28
C GLY A 63 9.63 -30.78 13.77
N SER A 64 10.62 -30.54 14.62
CA SER A 64 10.56 -30.73 16.07
C SER A 64 10.92 -29.47 16.86
N LYS A 65 10.26 -29.28 18.01
CA LYS A 65 10.58 -28.25 19.02
C LYS A 65 11.46 -28.77 20.17
N TYR A 66 11.91 -30.02 20.10
CA TYR A 66 12.56 -30.70 21.24
C TYR A 66 13.90 -30.05 21.63
N HIS A 67 14.59 -29.45 20.66
CA HIS A 67 15.93 -28.91 20.84
C HIS A 67 15.94 -27.44 21.30
N LYS A 68 17.14 -26.86 21.42
CA LYS A 68 17.28 -25.44 21.77
C LYS A 68 16.82 -24.56 20.61
N SER A 69 15.98 -23.57 20.90
CA SER A 69 15.55 -22.59 19.90
C SER A 69 16.52 -21.41 19.79
N HIS A 70 16.61 -20.90 18.56
CA HIS A 70 17.39 -19.73 18.19
C HIS A 70 16.50 -18.87 17.28
N ALA A 71 16.30 -17.60 17.65
CA ALA A 71 15.37 -16.73 16.94
C ALA A 71 16.06 -15.48 16.38
N LEU A 72 15.62 -15.06 15.20
CA LEU A 72 15.97 -13.80 14.56
C LEU A 72 14.69 -13.04 14.26
N GLU A 73 14.60 -11.80 14.76
CA GLU A 73 13.52 -10.88 14.44
C GLU A 73 14.00 -9.91 13.36
N LEU A 74 13.26 -9.86 12.26
CA LEU A 74 13.52 -8.99 11.13
C LEU A 74 12.62 -7.76 11.25
N LYS A 75 13.22 -6.58 11.13
CA LYS A 75 12.42 -5.38 10.91
C LYS A 75 11.85 -5.41 9.49
N LYS A 76 10.72 -4.72 9.30
CA LYS A 76 10.16 -4.55 7.97
C LYS A 76 11.19 -3.87 7.05
N GLY A 77 11.41 -4.46 5.87
CA GLY A 77 12.42 -4.00 4.91
C GLY A 77 13.86 -4.43 5.23
N GLU A 78 14.10 -5.13 6.35
CA GLU A 78 15.42 -5.69 6.65
C GLU A 78 15.72 -6.87 5.73
N VAL A 79 16.83 -6.78 4.99
CA VAL A 79 17.24 -7.83 4.06
C VAL A 79 18.24 -8.78 4.71
N ILE A 80 18.11 -10.06 4.40
CA ILE A 80 19.16 -11.04 4.66
C ILE A 80 20.30 -10.74 3.68
N THR A 81 21.53 -10.73 4.17
CA THR A 81 22.74 -10.46 3.38
C THR A 81 23.60 -11.71 3.20
N SER A 82 23.35 -12.75 4.00
CA SER A 82 24.01 -14.05 3.89
C SER A 82 23.15 -15.13 4.55
N TRP A 83 23.05 -16.29 3.92
CA TRP A 83 22.41 -17.48 4.49
C TRP A 83 23.32 -18.68 4.29
N ILE A 84 24.17 -18.94 5.29
CA ILE A 84 25.15 -20.01 5.23
C ILE A 84 24.60 -21.25 5.89
N VAL A 85 24.68 -22.37 5.19
CA VAL A 85 24.25 -23.68 5.70
C VAL A 85 25.46 -24.61 5.77
N ASN A 86 25.55 -25.41 6.82
CA ASN A 86 26.47 -26.55 6.85
C ASN A 86 25.68 -27.85 6.90
N TRP A 87 26.24 -28.90 6.31
CA TRP A 87 25.61 -30.22 6.28
C TRP A 87 26.62 -31.33 6.51
N ALA A 88 26.19 -32.40 7.17
CA ALA A 88 26.95 -33.65 7.14
C ALA A 88 26.68 -34.42 5.85
N ILE A 89 25.42 -34.42 5.38
CA ILE A 89 25.01 -35.07 4.15
C ILE A 89 24.23 -34.07 3.32
N GLU A 90 24.70 -33.85 2.09
CA GLU A 90 24.12 -32.87 1.18
C GLU A 90 22.63 -33.17 0.94
N GLY A 91 21.79 -32.15 1.15
CA GLY A 91 20.34 -32.23 0.94
C GLY A 91 19.56 -33.12 1.92
N LYS A 92 20.20 -33.73 2.92
CA LYS A 92 19.54 -34.64 3.89
C LYS A 92 19.74 -34.28 5.35
N GLU A 93 20.92 -33.78 5.73
CA GLU A 93 21.25 -33.51 7.14
C GLU A 93 21.96 -32.18 7.28
N TRP A 94 21.19 -31.14 7.59
CA TRP A 94 21.72 -29.82 7.88
C TRP A 94 22.10 -29.71 9.35
N ARG A 95 23.28 -29.16 9.61
CA ARG A 95 23.88 -29.04 10.94
C ARG A 95 24.00 -27.63 11.45
N LEU A 96 24.14 -26.66 10.55
CA LEU A 96 24.23 -25.25 10.89
C LEU A 96 23.36 -24.44 9.94
N ILE A 97 22.64 -23.47 10.48
CA ILE A 97 22.11 -22.33 9.74
C ILE A 97 22.70 -21.06 10.37
N HIS A 98 23.34 -20.24 9.54
CA HIS A 98 23.91 -18.95 9.94
C HIS A 98 23.39 -17.85 9.02
N ILE A 99 22.63 -16.93 9.58
CA ILE A 99 21.97 -15.84 8.86
C ILE A 99 22.60 -14.52 9.30
N LYS A 100 22.85 -13.63 8.33
CA LYS A 100 23.24 -12.23 8.59
C LYS A 100 22.28 -11.28 7.91
N THR A 101 22.07 -10.10 8.49
CA THR A 101 21.14 -9.10 7.96
C THR A 101 21.82 -7.77 7.65
N SER A 102 21.11 -6.90 6.92
CA SER A 102 21.55 -5.53 6.61
C SER A 102 21.68 -4.64 7.86
N ASN A 103 20.98 -4.96 8.95
CA ASN A 103 21.10 -4.26 10.23
C ASN A 103 22.21 -4.82 11.13
N GLY A 104 23.03 -5.75 10.61
CA GLY A 104 24.13 -6.36 11.35
C GLY A 104 23.69 -7.37 12.41
N GLN A 105 22.45 -7.85 12.36
CA GLN A 105 22.02 -8.97 13.20
C GLN A 105 22.61 -10.27 12.66
N GLU A 106 22.89 -11.20 13.57
CA GLU A 106 23.39 -12.54 13.23
C GLU A 106 22.60 -13.60 14.00
N LEU A 107 22.12 -14.63 13.30
CA LEU A 107 21.54 -15.83 13.88
C LEU A 107 22.44 -17.01 13.56
N LYS A 108 22.81 -17.79 14.57
CA LYS A 108 23.56 -19.03 14.38
C LYS A 108 22.92 -20.17 15.17
N ALA A 109 22.34 -21.13 14.47
CA ALA A 109 21.68 -22.30 15.04
C ALA A 109 22.39 -23.58 14.59
N GLY A 110 22.77 -24.45 15.55
CA GLY A 110 23.48 -25.70 15.28
C GLY A 110 25.01 -25.58 15.30
N VAL A 111 25.69 -26.62 14.81
CA VAL A 111 27.15 -26.75 14.83
C VAL A 111 27.71 -26.89 13.41
N GLY A 112 28.81 -26.19 13.15
CA GLY A 112 29.48 -26.20 11.84
C GLY A 112 30.02 -27.59 11.48
N SER A 113 30.13 -27.85 10.18
CA SER A 113 30.67 -29.09 9.64
C SER A 113 31.78 -28.78 8.62
N LYS A 114 32.29 -29.79 7.92
CA LYS A 114 33.28 -29.59 6.85
C LYS A 114 32.67 -29.03 5.55
N HIS A 115 31.37 -29.18 5.36
CA HIS A 115 30.68 -28.73 4.16
C HIS A 115 29.85 -27.49 4.48
N ALA A 116 30.00 -26.46 3.64
CA ALA A 116 29.24 -25.23 3.73
C ALA A 116 28.88 -24.70 2.35
N ALA A 117 27.72 -24.08 2.23
CA ALA A 117 27.35 -23.26 1.07
C ALA A 117 26.61 -22.02 1.54
N ASP A 118 26.74 -20.96 0.76
CA ASP A 118 25.90 -19.77 0.86
C ASP A 118 24.70 -19.96 -0.06
N TRP A 119 23.51 -19.84 0.51
CA TRP A 119 22.21 -19.94 -0.17
C TRP A 119 21.60 -18.55 -0.38
N PHE A 120 22.44 -17.56 -0.66
CA PHE A 120 22.01 -16.20 -0.93
C PHE A 120 21.74 -15.97 -2.43
N SER A 121 20.51 -15.59 -2.76
CA SER A 121 20.10 -15.22 -4.12
C SER A 121 18.95 -14.21 -4.10
N GLY A 122 18.86 -13.34 -5.11
CA GLY A 122 17.77 -12.37 -5.26
C GLY A 122 17.94 -11.12 -4.41
N SER A 123 16.82 -10.51 -4.01
CA SER A 123 16.80 -9.22 -3.29
C SER A 123 17.24 -9.28 -1.82
N GLY A 124 17.31 -10.49 -1.25
CA GLY A 124 17.52 -10.69 0.20
C GLY A 124 16.27 -10.49 1.06
N LEU A 125 15.12 -10.10 0.48
CA LEU A 125 13.83 -10.10 1.18
C LEU A 125 13.32 -11.54 1.30
N LEU A 126 13.21 -12.03 2.53
CA LEU A 126 12.76 -13.39 2.80
C LEU A 126 11.24 -13.50 2.68
N ARG A 127 10.78 -14.39 1.80
CA ARG A 127 9.36 -14.73 1.61
C ARG A 127 8.93 -15.96 2.41
N GLY A 128 9.87 -16.84 2.75
CA GLY A 128 9.60 -18.04 3.52
C GLY A 128 10.67 -19.10 3.31
N VAL A 129 10.29 -20.37 3.46
CA VAL A 129 11.21 -21.50 3.44
C VAL A 129 10.58 -22.75 2.80
N ASP A 130 11.41 -23.56 2.16
CA ASP A 130 11.11 -24.91 1.71
C ASP A 130 11.77 -25.91 2.67
N VAL A 131 10.97 -26.71 3.38
CA VAL A 131 11.43 -27.61 4.42
C VAL A 131 11.17 -29.07 4.04
N ASP A 132 12.22 -29.90 4.14
CA ASP A 132 12.09 -31.35 4.13
C ASP A 132 12.32 -31.89 5.54
N VAL A 133 11.42 -32.73 6.02
CA VAL A 133 11.54 -33.39 7.33
C VAL A 133 11.87 -34.86 7.15
N TRP A 134 12.89 -35.30 7.88
CA TRP A 134 13.37 -36.67 7.93
C TRP A 134 13.19 -37.21 9.35
N ASP A 135 12.79 -38.47 9.45
CA ASP A 135 12.51 -39.15 10.72
C ASP A 135 13.31 -40.45 10.77
N ASP A 136 13.86 -40.80 11.93
CA ASP A 136 14.31 -42.17 12.20
C ASP A 136 13.11 -42.99 12.68
N PRO A 137 12.61 -43.96 11.92
CA PRO A 137 11.46 -44.76 12.31
C PRO A 137 11.74 -45.67 13.52
N THR A 138 12.99 -45.72 14.00
CA THR A 138 13.43 -46.52 15.16
C THR A 138 13.67 -45.69 16.43
N ASP A 139 13.66 -44.37 16.34
CA ASP A 139 13.74 -43.46 17.49
C ASP A 139 12.35 -42.87 17.81
N SER A 140 12.19 -42.20 18.96
CA SER A 140 10.95 -41.47 19.23
C SER A 140 10.78 -40.35 18.17
N ASN A 141 9.54 -40.09 17.75
CA ASN A 141 9.16 -39.02 16.79
C ASN A 141 9.62 -37.58 17.21
N GLU A 142 10.35 -37.45 18.31
CA GLU A 142 10.78 -36.20 18.92
C GLU A 142 12.11 -35.70 18.32
N ASP A 143 12.96 -36.56 17.76
CA ASP A 143 14.27 -36.20 17.18
C ASP A 143 14.28 -36.18 15.64
N ARG A 144 13.45 -35.31 15.06
CA ARG A 144 13.33 -35.15 13.59
C ARG A 144 14.42 -34.24 13.04
N TRP A 145 14.85 -34.48 11.80
CA TRP A 145 15.78 -33.61 11.09
C TRP A 145 15.07 -32.78 10.05
N ALA A 146 15.42 -31.51 9.96
CA ALA A 146 14.87 -30.57 9.00
C ALA A 146 15.97 -30.03 8.08
N VAL A 147 15.69 -30.05 6.77
CA VAL A 147 16.49 -29.38 5.75
C VAL A 147 15.71 -28.16 5.28
N VAL A 148 16.24 -26.95 5.48
CA VAL A 148 15.46 -25.69 5.44
C VAL A 148 15.99 -24.71 4.39
N ARG A 149 15.45 -24.71 3.18
CA ARG A 149 15.95 -23.86 2.10
C ARG A 149 15.24 -22.50 2.13
N PRO A 150 15.96 -21.36 2.15
CA PRO A 150 15.31 -20.05 2.13
C PRO A 150 14.67 -19.79 0.76
N VAL A 151 13.51 -19.13 0.77
CA VAL A 151 12.83 -18.64 -0.43
C VAL A 151 12.87 -17.12 -0.40
N PHE A 152 13.73 -16.53 -1.23
CA PHE A 152 13.83 -15.08 -1.39
C PHE A 152 12.91 -14.56 -2.48
N ILE A 153 12.52 -13.29 -2.34
CA ILE A 153 11.95 -12.53 -3.46
C ILE A 153 13.08 -12.22 -4.44
N ASP A 154 12.83 -12.40 -5.73
CA ASP A 154 13.79 -12.04 -6.78
C ASP A 154 14.12 -10.54 -6.76
N ASP A 155 15.12 -10.14 -7.54
CA ASP A 155 15.58 -8.76 -7.60
C ASP A 155 14.43 -7.77 -7.86
N VAL A 156 14.25 -6.85 -6.93
CA VAL A 156 13.23 -5.80 -7.01
C VAL A 156 13.70 -4.69 -7.95
N ALA A 157 12.88 -4.33 -8.92
CA ALA A 157 13.11 -3.18 -9.81
C ALA A 157 12.52 -1.90 -9.24
N ARG A 158 11.33 -1.98 -8.64
CA ARG A 158 10.62 -0.84 -8.06
C ARG A 158 9.67 -1.29 -6.95
N ILE A 159 9.53 -0.46 -5.93
CA ILE A 159 8.49 -0.57 -4.90
C ILE A 159 7.49 0.54 -5.13
N THR A 160 6.20 0.20 -5.13
CA THR A 160 5.10 1.16 -5.20
C THR A 160 4.09 0.89 -4.11
N ARG A 161 3.40 1.93 -3.64
CA ARG A 161 2.20 1.77 -2.81
C ARG A 161 0.97 2.04 -3.66
N ASN A 162 0.02 1.12 -3.63
CA ASN A 162 -1.28 1.26 -4.27
C ASN A 162 -2.32 1.50 -3.17
N LEU A 163 -3.00 2.64 -3.25
CA LEU A 163 -3.99 3.05 -2.26
C LEU A 163 -5.38 3.03 -2.89
N GLU A 164 -6.25 2.20 -2.33
CA GLU A 164 -7.62 2.02 -2.80
C GLU A 164 -8.60 2.58 -1.78
N ILE A 165 -9.60 3.34 -2.20
CA ILE A 165 -10.58 3.91 -1.26
C ILE A 165 -11.36 2.76 -0.61
N ALA A 166 -11.18 2.56 0.69
CA ALA A 166 -11.88 1.51 1.43
C ALA A 166 -13.36 1.87 1.63
N LYS A 167 -13.65 3.17 1.79
CA LYS A 167 -15.01 3.68 1.94
C LYS A 167 -15.14 5.09 1.38
N MET A 168 -16.19 5.30 0.57
CA MET A 168 -16.52 6.63 0.06
C MET A 168 -16.85 7.60 1.21
N PRO A 169 -16.29 8.83 1.20
CA PRO A 169 -16.64 9.86 2.18
C PRO A 169 -18.10 10.31 2.04
N SER A 170 -18.66 10.92 3.11
CA SER A 170 -20.03 11.44 3.06
C SER A 170 -20.13 12.63 2.10
N THR A 171 -21.28 12.75 1.44
CA THR A 171 -21.61 13.91 0.59
C THR A 171 -21.85 15.18 1.38
N ASP A 172 -22.10 15.07 2.70
CA ASP A 172 -22.32 16.21 3.59
C ASP A 172 -21.06 17.08 3.77
N SER A 173 -19.89 16.54 3.44
CA SER A 173 -18.60 17.25 3.49
C SER A 173 -18.34 18.12 2.27
N ILE A 174 -19.30 18.20 1.33
CA ILE A 174 -19.23 19.02 0.13
C ILE A 174 -20.01 20.30 0.39
N HIS A 175 -19.36 21.45 0.24
CA HIS A 175 -19.97 22.76 0.40
C HIS A 175 -19.73 23.64 -0.82
N LEU A 176 -20.64 24.60 -1.02
CA LEU A 176 -20.49 25.65 -2.01
C LEU A 176 -19.66 26.80 -1.41
N VAL A 177 -18.56 27.13 -2.07
CA VAL A 177 -17.72 28.28 -1.70
C VAL A 177 -17.99 29.42 -2.67
N GLY A 178 -18.47 30.55 -2.15
CA GLY A 178 -18.60 31.79 -2.93
C GLY A 178 -17.24 32.43 -3.19
N PHE A 179 -16.98 32.83 -4.43
CA PHE A 179 -15.69 33.45 -4.78
C PHE A 179 -15.80 34.77 -5.53
N ASP A 180 -16.89 35.03 -6.25
CA ASP A 180 -17.10 36.31 -6.94
C ASP A 180 -18.59 36.59 -7.18
N SER A 181 -18.89 37.81 -7.62
CA SER A 181 -20.20 38.19 -8.11
C SER A 181 -20.11 39.16 -9.29
N ALA A 182 -21.11 39.16 -10.16
CA ALA A 182 -21.23 40.10 -11.26
C ALA A 182 -22.64 40.70 -11.30
N GLN A 183 -22.74 41.90 -11.86
CA GLN A 183 -24.03 42.60 -12.00
C GLN A 183 -24.17 43.19 -13.40
N THR A 184 -25.40 43.20 -13.89
CA THR A 184 -25.79 43.80 -15.18
C THR A 184 -27.13 44.50 -15.03
N ASP A 185 -27.11 45.81 -15.16
CA ASP A 185 -28.28 46.68 -15.00
C ASP A 185 -28.72 47.20 -16.36
N ASN A 186 -29.87 46.70 -16.83
CA ASN A 186 -30.50 47.11 -18.08
C ASN A 186 -31.82 47.87 -17.80
N ARG A 187 -31.95 48.51 -16.63
CA ARG A 187 -33.18 49.21 -16.25
C ARG A 187 -33.49 50.42 -17.15
N GLY A 188 -32.44 51.07 -17.66
CA GLY A 188 -32.53 52.28 -18.49
C GLY A 188 -32.72 52.05 -19.99
N SER A 189 -32.85 50.79 -20.45
CA SER A 189 -32.99 50.45 -21.86
C SER A 189 -34.36 49.84 -22.17
N ASP A 190 -34.86 50.13 -23.36
CA ASP A 190 -36.07 49.50 -23.93
C ASP A 190 -35.76 48.21 -24.71
N THR A 191 -34.49 47.83 -24.85
CA THR A 191 -34.04 46.61 -25.54
C THR A 191 -33.32 45.66 -24.58
N GLU A 192 -33.28 44.37 -24.91
CA GLU A 192 -32.44 43.41 -24.18
C GLU A 192 -30.94 43.69 -24.35
N GLU A 193 -30.15 43.29 -23.35
CA GLU A 193 -28.70 43.36 -23.36
C GLU A 193 -28.12 41.95 -23.18
N ILE A 194 -27.12 41.58 -23.98
CA ILE A 194 -26.38 40.32 -23.81
C ILE A 194 -25.02 40.65 -23.22
N LYS A 195 -24.75 40.13 -22.02
CA LYS A 195 -23.47 40.33 -21.34
C LYS A 195 -22.70 39.02 -21.26
N THR A 196 -21.51 39.01 -21.86
CA THR A 196 -20.55 37.92 -21.65
C THR A 196 -19.83 38.18 -20.35
N ILE A 197 -19.75 37.16 -19.50
CA ILE A 197 -19.04 37.24 -18.24
C ILE A 197 -17.99 36.12 -18.28
N THR A 198 -16.77 36.46 -17.90
CA THR A 198 -15.66 35.52 -17.76
C THR A 198 -15.01 35.76 -16.41
N ARG A 199 -14.85 34.69 -15.62
CA ARG A 199 -14.19 34.71 -14.32
C ARG A 199 -13.31 33.51 -14.12
N GLU A 200 -12.30 33.70 -13.29
CA GLU A 200 -11.32 32.68 -12.99
C GLU A 200 -11.03 32.67 -11.49
N LYS A 201 -10.90 31.46 -10.93
CA LYS A 201 -10.50 31.24 -9.55
C LYS A 201 -9.44 30.15 -9.52
N THR A 202 -8.29 30.47 -8.95
CA THR A 202 -7.30 29.46 -8.59
C THR A 202 -7.64 28.91 -7.21
N THR A 203 -7.59 27.59 -7.08
CA THR A 203 -7.71 26.85 -5.82
C THR A 203 -6.72 25.69 -5.84
N THR A 204 -6.51 25.03 -4.71
CA THR A 204 -5.51 23.97 -4.57
C THR A 204 -6.21 22.69 -4.18
N ASN A 205 -6.04 21.66 -4.99
CA ASN A 205 -6.36 20.30 -4.59
C ASN A 205 -5.17 19.74 -3.82
N SER A 206 -5.42 19.07 -2.71
CA SER A 206 -4.36 18.45 -1.91
C SER A 206 -4.78 17.14 -1.29
N THR A 207 -3.78 16.33 -0.96
CA THR A 207 -3.92 15.10 -0.19
C THR A 207 -2.77 15.07 0.79
N GLU A 208 -3.04 14.80 2.07
CA GLU A 208 -2.02 14.68 3.11
C GLU A 208 -2.29 13.40 3.91
N PHE A 209 -1.33 12.48 3.89
CA PHE A 209 -1.39 11.21 4.62
C PHE A 209 -0.90 11.42 6.05
N THR A 210 -1.59 10.80 7.01
CA THR A 210 -1.18 10.85 8.42
C THR A 210 0.04 9.98 8.72
N ASP A 211 0.29 8.99 7.88
CA ASP A 211 1.36 8.01 8.07
C ASP A 211 2.67 8.49 7.43
N SER A 212 3.77 8.38 8.18
CA SER A 212 5.11 8.56 7.65
C SER A 212 5.68 7.22 7.19
N TRP A 213 6.23 7.22 5.98
CA TRP A 213 6.86 6.09 5.32
C TRP A 213 8.32 6.47 5.12
N THR A 214 9.23 5.70 5.71
CA THR A 214 10.67 6.01 5.73
C THR A 214 11.42 5.58 4.47
N GLU A 215 10.72 4.99 3.49
CA GLU A 215 11.32 4.34 2.33
C GLU A 215 11.14 5.19 1.06
N GLU A 216 12.14 5.21 0.18
CA GLU A 216 12.06 5.80 -1.18
C GLU A 216 11.08 4.99 -2.05
N VAL A 217 9.79 5.10 -1.74
CA VAL A 217 8.72 4.37 -2.41
C VAL A 217 7.90 5.36 -3.23
N SER A 218 7.69 5.04 -4.51
CA SER A 218 6.75 5.80 -5.33
C SER A 218 5.33 5.47 -4.87
N VAL A 219 4.61 6.46 -4.37
CA VAL A 219 3.21 6.30 -3.96
C VAL A 219 2.35 6.63 -5.16
N THR A 220 1.61 5.64 -5.66
CA THR A 220 0.56 5.85 -6.65
C THR A 220 -0.77 5.74 -5.93
N SER A 221 -1.39 6.88 -5.65
CA SER A 221 -2.75 6.89 -5.13
C SER A 221 -3.68 7.41 -6.20
N SER A 222 -4.76 6.69 -6.47
CA SER A 222 -5.82 7.14 -7.36
C SER A 222 -7.12 7.21 -6.60
N THR A 223 -7.46 8.41 -6.18
CA THR A 223 -8.69 8.68 -5.45
C THR A 223 -9.70 9.23 -6.43
N SER A 224 -10.51 8.34 -7.02
CA SER A 224 -11.64 8.77 -7.85
C SER A 224 -12.94 8.46 -7.11
N PHE A 225 -13.70 9.51 -6.81
CA PHE A 225 -15.04 9.40 -6.23
C PHE A 225 -16.04 10.18 -7.07
N LYS A 226 -17.14 9.52 -7.44
CA LYS A 226 -18.31 10.16 -8.02
C LYS A 226 -19.24 10.58 -6.90
N PHE A 227 -19.52 11.86 -6.80
CA PHE A 227 -20.57 12.39 -5.96
C PHE A 227 -21.80 12.76 -6.79
N LEU A 228 -22.95 12.46 -6.18
CA LEU A 228 -24.33 12.57 -6.62
C LEU A 228 -24.66 13.60 -7.72
N ALA A 229 -25.61 13.19 -8.55
CA ALA A 229 -26.42 14.03 -9.43
C ALA A 229 -27.01 15.23 -8.69
N VAL A 230 -26.42 16.41 -8.88
CA VAL A 230 -27.03 17.67 -8.44
C VAL A 230 -28.13 18.00 -9.46
N GLU A 231 -29.40 17.88 -9.02
CA GLU A 231 -30.62 18.12 -9.80
C GLU A 231 -30.64 17.43 -11.19
N GLU A 232 -31.07 16.16 -11.16
CA GLU A 232 -31.45 15.28 -12.29
C GLU A 232 -30.46 14.95 -13.42
N THR A 233 -29.24 15.50 -13.56
CA THR A 233 -28.38 15.03 -14.69
C THR A 233 -26.85 15.05 -14.55
N ILE A 234 -26.25 15.45 -13.43
CA ILE A 234 -24.80 15.77 -13.43
C ILE A 234 -24.01 15.01 -12.36
N ASP A 235 -23.25 14.00 -12.79
CA ASP A 235 -22.24 13.30 -11.97
C ASP A 235 -21.07 14.25 -11.68
N VAL A 236 -20.88 14.64 -10.42
CA VAL A 236 -19.69 15.37 -9.99
C VAL A 236 -18.62 14.37 -9.60
N GLY A 237 -17.78 13.99 -10.56
CA GLY A 237 -16.59 13.18 -10.32
C GLY A 237 -15.44 14.02 -9.80
N PHE A 238 -14.87 13.65 -8.66
CA PHE A 238 -13.58 14.15 -8.21
C PHE A 238 -12.57 13.03 -8.42
N THR A 239 -11.49 13.34 -9.11
CA THR A 239 -10.37 12.42 -9.28
C THR A 239 -9.12 13.13 -8.84
N ALA A 240 -8.60 12.75 -7.67
CA ALA A 240 -7.26 13.05 -7.23
C ALA A 240 -6.42 11.80 -7.44
N SER A 241 -5.87 11.64 -8.64
CA SER A 241 -4.84 10.63 -8.90
C SER A 241 -3.48 11.31 -8.91
N HIS A 242 -2.59 10.90 -8.00
CA HIS A 242 -1.21 11.38 -8.00
C HIS A 242 -0.24 10.21 -7.87
N GLU A 243 0.81 10.27 -8.68
CA GLU A 243 2.03 9.51 -8.47
C GLU A 243 3.05 10.50 -7.88
N SER A 244 3.48 10.26 -6.65
CA SER A 244 4.48 11.07 -5.97
C SER A 244 5.66 10.20 -5.58
N MET A 245 6.85 10.63 -5.97
CA MET A 245 8.09 10.10 -5.40
C MET A 245 8.36 10.83 -4.09
N ASN A 246 8.40 10.09 -2.98
CA ASN A 246 8.80 10.59 -1.64
C ASN A 246 7.82 11.57 -0.95
N GLY A 247 6.54 11.64 -1.36
CA GLY A 247 5.58 12.58 -0.77
C GLY A 247 4.51 11.92 0.10
N HIS A 248 4.45 12.31 1.38
CA HIS A 248 3.27 12.14 2.25
C HIS A 248 2.15 13.12 1.92
N SER A 249 2.42 14.05 1.02
CA SER A 249 1.47 15.03 0.59
C SER A 249 1.61 15.29 -0.90
N TRP A 250 0.48 15.65 -1.48
CA TRP A 250 0.36 16.12 -2.83
C TRP A 250 -0.46 17.41 -2.80
N ALA A 251 -0.06 18.38 -3.61
CA ALA A 251 -0.82 19.59 -3.82
C ALA A 251 -0.68 20.03 -5.28
N GLN A 252 -1.79 20.39 -5.90
CA GLN A 252 -1.83 20.93 -7.25
C GLN A 252 -2.77 22.13 -7.28
N GLU A 253 -2.26 23.26 -7.78
CA GLU A 253 -3.10 24.38 -8.12
C GLU A 253 -3.94 24.04 -9.36
N ILE A 254 -5.25 24.23 -9.25
CA ILE A 254 -6.19 24.11 -10.35
C ILE A 254 -6.84 25.45 -10.64
N LYS A 255 -7.20 25.65 -11.90
CA LYS A 255 -7.87 26.86 -12.37
C LYS A 255 -9.30 26.56 -12.72
N LEU A 256 -10.22 27.14 -11.96
CA LEU A 256 -11.64 27.10 -12.27
C LEU A 256 -11.95 28.31 -13.15
N THR A 257 -12.30 28.05 -14.41
CA THR A 257 -12.71 29.09 -15.34
C THR A 257 -14.21 28.98 -15.58
N TRP A 258 -14.89 30.11 -15.49
CA TRP A 258 -16.28 30.23 -15.88
C TRP A 258 -16.40 31.25 -17.01
N GLN A 259 -17.17 30.90 -18.03
CA GLN A 259 -17.46 31.77 -19.16
C GLN A 259 -18.87 31.47 -19.67
N ASP A 260 -19.74 32.49 -19.68
CA ASP A 260 -21.10 32.36 -20.20
C ASP A 260 -21.66 33.72 -20.67
N GLN A 261 -22.82 33.65 -21.31
CA GLN A 261 -23.60 34.80 -21.75
C GLN A 261 -24.94 34.86 -21.02
N VAL A 262 -25.24 36.03 -20.46
CA VAL A 262 -26.50 36.31 -19.78
C VAL A 262 -27.24 37.38 -20.56
N THR A 263 -28.43 37.03 -21.03
CA THR A 263 -29.37 37.98 -21.65
C THR A 263 -30.21 38.62 -20.55
N VAL A 264 -30.17 39.95 -20.46
CA VAL A 264 -30.93 40.75 -19.50
C VAL A 264 -32.03 41.49 -20.27
N PRO A 265 -33.32 41.20 -20.00
CA PRO A 265 -34.42 41.90 -20.66
C PRO A 265 -34.41 43.40 -20.40
N ALA A 266 -35.14 44.15 -21.23
CA ALA A 266 -35.41 45.57 -21.00
C ALA A 266 -36.00 45.80 -19.60
N HIS A 267 -35.60 46.90 -18.97
CA HIS A 267 -36.05 47.32 -17.65
C HIS A 267 -35.73 46.36 -16.48
N LYS A 268 -34.72 45.48 -16.64
CA LYS A 268 -34.33 44.50 -15.61
C LYS A 268 -32.90 44.71 -15.13
N TRP A 269 -32.66 44.29 -13.89
CA TRP A 269 -31.34 44.26 -13.27
C TRP A 269 -31.08 42.87 -12.70
N TYR A 270 -29.99 42.23 -13.16
CA TYR A 270 -29.59 40.90 -12.71
C TYR A 270 -28.28 40.94 -11.89
N GLN A 271 -28.23 40.10 -10.85
CA GLN A 271 -27.02 39.77 -10.10
C GLN A 271 -26.71 38.29 -10.30
N MET A 272 -25.43 37.99 -10.48
CA MET A 272 -24.89 36.65 -10.66
C MET A 272 -23.91 36.38 -9.54
N ASP A 273 -24.20 35.36 -8.72
CA ASP A 273 -23.27 34.88 -7.70
C ASP A 273 -22.48 33.69 -8.26
N MET A 274 -21.18 33.68 -8.01
CA MET A 274 -20.29 32.63 -8.49
C MET A 274 -19.76 31.83 -7.31
N THR A 275 -19.98 30.53 -7.40
CA THR A 275 -19.62 29.55 -6.38
C THR A 275 -18.83 28.41 -7.03
N TYR A 276 -18.16 27.59 -6.24
CA TYR A 276 -17.62 26.31 -6.68
C TYR A 276 -17.84 25.25 -5.61
N TYR A 277 -17.84 23.98 -6.00
CA TYR A 277 -17.92 22.89 -5.04
C TYR A 277 -16.54 22.58 -4.48
N GLU A 278 -16.46 22.53 -3.16
CA GLU A 278 -15.27 22.14 -2.42
C GLU A 278 -15.64 21.02 -1.46
N ALA A 279 -14.79 20.01 -1.39
CA ALA A 279 -14.88 18.94 -0.42
C ALA A 279 -13.61 18.94 0.43
N ASN A 280 -13.78 18.90 1.74
CA ASN A 280 -12.71 18.61 2.68
C ASN A 280 -13.09 17.33 3.43
N VAL A 281 -12.40 16.25 3.10
CA VAL A 281 -12.77 14.90 3.54
C VAL A 281 -11.57 14.13 4.04
N SER A 282 -11.73 13.46 5.17
CA SER A 282 -10.80 12.41 5.61
C SER A 282 -11.20 11.10 4.94
N VAL A 283 -10.32 10.55 4.11
CA VAL A 283 -10.53 9.34 3.31
C VAL A 283 -9.74 8.19 3.92
N ASN A 284 -10.41 7.06 4.05
CA ASN A 284 -9.83 5.80 4.50
C ASN A 284 -9.43 4.97 3.27
N TYR A 285 -8.18 4.56 3.19
CA TYR A 285 -7.66 3.74 2.11
C TYR A 285 -7.26 2.37 2.62
N ASP A 286 -7.53 1.34 1.82
CA ASP A 286 -6.82 0.08 1.89
C ASP A 286 -5.48 0.25 1.19
N ASP A 287 -4.43 -0.15 1.89
CA ASP A 287 -3.07 0.14 1.52
C ASP A 287 -2.33 -1.13 1.12
N TYR A 288 -1.78 -1.13 -0.09
CA TYR A 288 -1.08 -2.26 -0.67
C TYR A 288 0.35 -1.88 -1.04
N THR A 289 1.32 -2.67 -0.58
CA THR A 289 2.68 -2.59 -1.09
C THR A 289 2.82 -3.52 -2.28
N VAL A 290 3.35 -2.98 -3.39
CA VAL A 290 3.57 -3.69 -4.64
C VAL A 290 5.05 -3.63 -5.00
N LEU A 291 5.72 -4.77 -4.96
CA LEU A 291 7.04 -4.97 -5.54
C LEU A 291 6.89 -5.32 -7.01
N THR A 292 7.52 -4.56 -7.88
CA THR A 292 7.74 -4.94 -9.27
C THR A 292 9.15 -5.49 -9.39
N LEU A 293 9.28 -6.75 -9.82
CA LEU A 293 10.56 -7.44 -9.96
C LEU A 293 11.22 -7.08 -11.31
N LYS A 294 12.53 -7.32 -11.44
CA LYS A 294 13.28 -7.03 -12.69
C LYS A 294 12.79 -7.80 -13.91
N ASP A 295 12.16 -8.95 -13.72
CA ASP A 295 11.53 -9.72 -14.79
C ASP A 295 10.14 -9.19 -15.21
N GLY A 296 9.63 -8.17 -14.51
CA GLY A 296 8.33 -7.55 -14.72
C GLY A 296 7.18 -8.19 -13.93
N SER A 297 7.42 -9.29 -13.22
CA SER A 297 6.43 -9.89 -12.32
C SER A 297 6.18 -8.98 -11.11
N LYS A 298 5.07 -9.22 -10.40
CA LYS A 298 4.64 -8.40 -9.27
C LYS A 298 4.35 -9.26 -8.04
N VAL A 299 4.75 -8.75 -6.88
CA VAL A 299 4.41 -9.28 -5.56
C VAL A 299 3.68 -8.18 -4.81
N GLU A 300 2.43 -8.43 -4.43
CA GLU A 300 1.57 -7.45 -3.76
C GLU A 300 1.05 -8.02 -2.45
N TRP A 301 0.94 -7.18 -1.43
CA TRP A 301 0.29 -7.53 -0.18
C TRP A 301 -0.37 -6.32 0.47
N LYS A 302 -1.41 -6.59 1.25
CA LYS A 302 -2.11 -5.58 2.06
C LYS A 302 -1.32 -5.26 3.32
N GLU A 303 -1.07 -3.96 3.54
CA GLU A 303 -0.41 -3.41 4.73
C GLU A 303 -1.39 -3.10 5.85
N GLY A 304 -2.61 -2.71 5.47
CA GLY A 304 -3.67 -2.33 6.41
C GLY A 304 -4.50 -1.19 5.84
N SER A 305 -5.06 -0.38 6.74
CA SER A 305 -5.78 0.83 6.36
C SER A 305 -4.94 2.06 6.71
N THR A 306 -4.93 3.05 5.83
CA THR A 306 -4.29 4.36 6.04
C THR A 306 -5.29 5.49 5.84
N TYR A 307 -4.99 6.66 6.38
CA TYR A 307 -5.86 7.83 6.33
C TYR A 307 -5.19 8.98 5.59
N ALA A 308 -5.99 9.73 4.84
CA ALA A 308 -5.55 10.99 4.26
C ALA A 308 -6.63 12.05 4.36
N ASP A 309 -6.22 13.28 4.64
CA ASP A 309 -7.08 14.44 4.47
C ASP A 309 -6.96 14.92 3.02
N VAL A 310 -8.11 14.98 2.34
CA VAL A 310 -8.21 15.35 0.94
C VAL A 310 -9.02 16.63 0.84
N VAL A 311 -8.40 17.66 0.27
CA VAL A 311 -9.08 18.87 -0.18
C VAL A 311 -9.19 18.79 -1.67
N THR A 312 -10.42 18.87 -2.18
CA THR A 312 -10.64 18.91 -3.62
C THR A 312 -11.71 19.92 -3.96
N SER A 313 -11.42 20.72 -4.96
CA SER A 313 -12.34 21.67 -5.55
C SER A 313 -12.63 21.20 -6.98
N ASN A 314 -13.90 21.27 -7.38
CA ASN A 314 -14.28 21.01 -8.76
C ASN A 314 -15.54 21.78 -9.11
N ILE A 315 -15.78 21.99 -10.40
CA ILE A 315 -17.01 22.54 -10.98
C ILE A 315 -17.43 23.89 -10.36
N SER A 316 -17.31 24.94 -11.16
CA SER A 316 -17.89 26.24 -10.79
C SER A 316 -19.39 26.28 -11.10
N LYS A 317 -20.13 27.09 -10.37
CA LYS A 317 -21.58 27.26 -10.48
C LYS A 317 -21.92 28.74 -10.41
N ILE A 318 -22.75 29.20 -11.34
CA ILE A 318 -23.38 30.52 -11.28
C ILE A 318 -24.86 30.39 -10.97
N THR A 319 -25.30 31.20 -10.03
CA THR A 319 -26.72 31.42 -9.75
C THR A 319 -27.12 32.82 -10.17
N ILE A 320 -28.15 32.93 -11.00
CA ILE A 320 -28.63 34.20 -11.56
C ILE A 320 -29.89 34.62 -10.79
N TYR A 321 -29.92 35.87 -10.35
CA TYR A 321 -31.04 36.48 -9.65
C TYR A 321 -31.54 37.72 -10.40
N GLU A 322 -32.86 37.87 -10.51
CA GLU A 322 -33.46 39.19 -10.71
C GLU A 322 -33.33 39.99 -9.41
N VAL A 323 -32.99 41.28 -9.54
CA VAL A 323 -32.79 42.20 -8.43
C VAL A 323 -33.88 43.26 -8.46
N GLU A 324 -34.40 43.62 -7.28
CA GLU A 324 -35.35 44.72 -7.10
C GLU A 324 -34.65 46.09 -7.19
N ASP A 325 -35.42 47.16 -7.31
CA ASP A 325 -34.86 48.52 -7.39
C ASP A 325 -34.08 48.94 -6.13
N ASP A 326 -34.36 48.29 -4.99
CA ASP A 326 -33.67 48.50 -3.73
C ASP A 326 -32.37 47.67 -3.57
N GLY A 327 -32.02 46.86 -4.57
CA GLY A 327 -30.81 46.03 -4.58
C GLY A 327 -30.97 44.64 -3.99
N LYS A 328 -32.18 44.24 -3.57
CA LYS A 328 -32.40 42.89 -3.03
C LYS A 328 -32.64 41.87 -4.14
N LYS A 329 -32.12 40.65 -3.94
CA LYS A 329 -32.40 39.50 -4.79
C LYS A 329 -33.87 39.13 -4.69
N LYS A 330 -34.59 39.25 -5.80
CA LYS A 330 -36.03 39.02 -5.91
C LYS A 330 -36.36 37.56 -6.22
N THR A 331 -35.77 37.03 -7.29
CA THR A 331 -36.13 35.72 -7.82
C THR A 331 -34.90 35.05 -8.41
N LYS A 332 -34.65 33.80 -8.02
CA LYS A 332 -33.65 32.93 -8.66
C LYS A 332 -34.18 32.53 -10.05
N LEU A 333 -33.45 32.90 -11.10
CA LEU A 333 -33.84 32.69 -12.49
C LEU A 333 -33.28 31.39 -13.06
N GLY A 334 -32.16 30.90 -12.51
CA GLY A 334 -31.56 29.66 -12.95
C GLY A 334 -30.16 29.46 -12.39
N GLU A 335 -29.62 28.27 -12.66
CA GLU A 335 -28.26 27.87 -12.31
C GLU A 335 -27.56 27.30 -13.54
N ARG A 336 -26.26 27.58 -13.65
CA ARG A 336 -25.43 27.12 -14.77
C ARG A 336 -24.08 26.69 -14.24
N LEU A 337 -23.54 25.59 -14.77
CA LEU A 337 -22.23 25.10 -14.38
C LEU A 337 -21.14 25.61 -15.32
N GLY A 338 -19.97 25.90 -14.76
CA GLY A 338 -18.74 26.13 -15.51
C GLY A 338 -17.84 24.91 -15.42
N ASN A 339 -17.10 24.66 -16.50
CA ASN A 339 -16.18 23.53 -16.58
C ASN A 339 -14.81 23.89 -15.99
N THR A 340 -14.17 22.90 -15.39
CA THR A 340 -12.74 22.93 -15.07
C THR A 340 -11.96 22.69 -16.38
N LYS A 341 -10.95 23.50 -16.69
CA LYS A 341 -10.08 23.31 -17.86
C LYS A 341 -8.66 23.01 -17.42
#